data_AF-A0A4Y8LEB4-F1
#
_entry.id   AF-A0A4Y8LEB4-F1
#
_cell.length_a   1.000
_cell.length_b   1.000
_cell.length_c   1.000
_cell.angle_alpha   90.00
_cell.angle_beta   90.00
_cell.angle_gamma   90.00
#
_symmetry.space_group_name_H-M   'P 1'
#
loop_
_entity.id
_entity.type
_entity.pdbx_description
1 polymer ?
#
loop_
_entity_poly.entity_id
_entity_poly.type
_entity_poly.pdbx_seq_one_letter_code
_entity_poly.pdbx_strand_id
1 'polypeptide(L)'
;MKENHLITARLWGLFSMIAGGIFLFFAPGIGSGVADWWVAQSNSMGSFEYIYQGYITVFIVFGAILLVLGVLIWIASLAVSLYGKERLEQEESSEETA
;
A
#
# COMPACT_ATOMS: atom_id res chain seq x y z
N MET A 1 21.50 -12.59 5.95
CA MET A 1 20.69 -11.41 6.36
C MET A 1 19.92 -10.76 5.19
N LYS A 2 20.44 -10.68 3.95
CA LYS A 2 19.76 -10.00 2.83
C LYS A 2 18.40 -10.63 2.39
N GLU A 3 18.25 -11.95 2.48
CA GLU A 3 16.99 -12.63 2.11
C GLU A 3 15.81 -12.26 3.02
N ASN A 4 16.05 -12.07 4.31
CA ASN A 4 15.01 -11.67 5.27
C ASN A 4 14.45 -10.29 4.92
N HIS A 5 15.31 -9.34 4.50
CA HIS A 5 14.87 -7.99 4.13
C HIS A 5 13.99 -7.98 2.88
N LEU A 6 14.25 -8.85 1.90
CA LEU A 6 13.42 -8.98 0.69
C LEU A 6 12.05 -9.59 1.01
N ILE A 7 12.00 -10.63 1.84
CA ILE A 7 10.74 -11.25 2.27
C ILE A 7 9.91 -10.25 3.10
N THR A 8 10.55 -9.52 4.02
CA THR A 8 9.89 -8.47 4.80
C THR A 8 9.34 -7.36 3.89
N ALA A 9 10.09 -6.91 2.89
CA ALA A 9 9.60 -5.92 1.92
C ALA A 9 8.36 -6.40 1.16
N ARG A 10 8.34 -7.67 0.72
CA ARG A 10 7.16 -8.27 0.05
C ARG A 10 5.94 -8.31 0.96
N LEU A 11 6.12 -8.70 2.22
CA LEU A 11 5.03 -8.73 3.20
C LEU A 11 4.47 -7.32 3.44
N TRP A 12 5.33 -6.31 3.60
CA TRP A 12 4.88 -4.91 3.71
C TRP A 12 4.15 -4.43 2.46
N GLY A 13 4.65 -4.75 1.27
CA GLY A 13 3.96 -4.45 0.01
C GLY A 13 2.57 -5.10 -0.04
N LEU A 14 2.47 -6.38 0.35
CA LEU A 14 1.20 -7.11 0.38
C LEU A 14 0.21 -6.52 1.38
N PHE A 15 0.64 -6.22 2.61
CA PHE A 15 -0.20 -5.58 3.62
C PHE A 15 -0.67 -4.20 3.17
N SER A 16 0.20 -3.40 2.52
CA SER A 16 -0.18 -2.10 1.95
C SER A 16 -1.20 -2.23 0.82
N MET A 17 -1.05 -3.22 -0.08
CA MET A 17 -2.03 -3.48 -1.14
C MET A 17 -3.39 -3.89 -0.57
N ILE A 18 -3.40 -4.78 0.43
CA ILE A 18 -4.64 -5.21 1.09
C ILE A 18 -5.29 -4.02 1.81
N ALA A 19 -4.53 -3.24 2.57
CA ALA A 19 -5.04 -2.05 3.24
C ALA A 19 -5.60 -1.03 2.23
N GLY A 20 -4.86 -0.75 1.16
CA GLY A 20 -5.32 0.14 0.08
C GLY A 20 -6.60 -0.35 -0.58
N GLY A 21 -6.69 -1.66 -0.85
CA GLY A 21 -7.90 -2.29 -1.37
C GLY A 21 -9.09 -2.15 -0.41
N ILE A 22 -8.91 -2.43 0.87
CA ILE A 22 -9.96 -2.25 1.89
C ILE A 22 -10.43 -0.79 1.92
N PHE A 23 -9.51 0.17 1.94
CA PHE A 23 -9.89 1.59 1.95
C PHE A 23 -10.65 1.99 0.68
N LEU A 24 -10.32 1.46 -0.49
CA LEU A 24 -11.04 1.76 -1.74
C LEU A 24 -12.44 1.13 -1.77
N PHE A 25 -12.57 -0.14 -1.38
CA PHE A 25 -13.84 -0.87 -1.41
C PHE A 25 -14.80 -0.43 -0.30
N PHE A 26 -14.28 -0.09 0.87
CA PHE A 26 -15.08 0.31 2.03
C PHE A 26 -15.05 1.82 2.27
N ALA A 27 -14.44 2.62 1.39
CA ALA A 27 -14.41 4.09 1.49
C ALA A 27 -15.78 4.71 1.77
N PRO A 28 -16.89 4.30 1.09
CA PRO A 28 -18.21 4.84 1.40
C PRO A 28 -18.65 4.55 2.84
N GLY A 29 -18.45 3.31 3.32
CA GLY A 29 -18.89 2.89 4.66
C GLY A 29 -18.00 3.37 5.81
N ILE A 30 -16.69 3.45 5.59
CA ILE A 30 -15.76 4.01 6.56
C ILE A 30 -15.90 5.55 6.58
N GLY A 31 -16.00 6.17 5.41
CA GLY A 31 -16.21 7.61 5.26
C GLY A 31 -17.51 8.08 5.89
N SER A 32 -18.60 7.32 5.73
CA SER A 32 -19.88 7.60 6.38
C SER A 32 -19.80 7.53 7.89
N GLY A 33 -19.25 6.44 8.43
CA GLY A 33 -19.17 6.25 9.88
C GLY A 33 -18.29 7.30 10.57
N VAL A 34 -17.21 7.73 9.92
CA VAL A 34 -16.35 8.80 10.45
C VAL A 34 -17.03 10.17 10.36
N ALA A 35 -17.76 10.44 9.28
CA ALA A 35 -18.54 11.67 9.15
C ALA A 35 -19.65 11.75 10.21
N ASP A 36 -20.38 10.65 10.43
CA ASP A 36 -21.42 10.55 11.46
C ASP A 36 -20.86 10.80 12.86
N TRP A 37 -19.73 10.17 13.20
CA TRP A 37 -19.05 10.38 14.47
C TRP A 37 -18.62 11.83 14.65
N TRP A 38 -18.05 12.46 13.61
CA TRP A 38 -17.61 13.85 13.67
C TRP A 38 -18.77 14.83 13.82
N VAL A 39 -19.89 14.58 13.13
CA VAL A 39 -21.09 15.42 13.21
C VAL A 39 -21.73 15.30 14.59
N ALA A 40 -21.84 14.10 15.13
CA ALA A 40 -22.32 13.86 16.49
C ALA A 40 -21.47 14.60 17.54
N GLN A 41 -20.16 14.73 17.30
CA GLN A 41 -19.23 15.40 18.21
C GLN A 41 -19.18 16.92 18.03
N SER A 42 -19.39 17.44 16.82
CA SER A 42 -19.16 18.85 16.47
C SER A 42 -20.36 19.78 16.70
N ASN A 43 -21.54 19.26 17.06
CA ASN A 43 -22.81 20.02 17.17
C ASN A 43 -23.15 20.88 15.93
N SER A 44 -22.54 20.57 14.77
CA SER A 44 -22.68 21.36 13.54
C SER A 44 -23.45 20.56 12.49
N MET A 45 -24.73 20.91 12.30
CA MET A 45 -25.61 20.23 11.34
C MET A 45 -25.56 20.81 9.92
N GLY A 46 -24.94 21.98 9.74
CA GLY A 46 -25.10 22.78 8.51
C GLY A 46 -24.32 22.29 7.27
N SER A 47 -23.39 21.34 7.40
CA SER A 47 -22.49 20.95 6.29
C SER A 47 -22.27 19.44 6.18
N PHE A 48 -23.22 18.63 6.69
CA PHE A 48 -23.10 17.17 6.77
C PHE A 48 -22.69 16.52 5.43
N GLU A 49 -23.35 16.90 4.33
CA GLU A 49 -23.14 16.30 3.01
C GLU A 49 -21.73 16.60 2.44
N TYR A 50 -21.23 17.82 2.65
CA TYR A 50 -19.86 18.20 2.24
C TYR A 50 -18.79 17.47 3.05
N ILE A 51 -19.02 17.31 4.36
CA ILE A 51 -18.10 16.59 5.25
C ILE A 51 -18.07 15.11 4.88
N TYR A 52 -19.23 14.53 4.60
CA TYR A 52 -19.39 13.14 4.18
C TYR A 52 -18.63 12.86 2.88
N GLN A 53 -18.86 13.67 1.83
CA GLN A 53 -18.13 13.53 0.58
C GLN A 53 -16.63 13.78 0.75
N GLY A 54 -16.25 14.69 1.65
CA GLY A 54 -14.85 14.96 2.01
C GLY A 54 -14.16 13.72 2.58
N TYR A 55 -14.76 13.07 3.58
CA TYR A 55 -14.19 11.86 4.18
C TYR A 55 -14.10 10.70 3.20
N ILE A 56 -15.15 10.47 2.40
CA ILE A 56 -15.11 9.43 1.36
C ILE A 56 -13.96 9.69 0.39
N THR A 57 -13.80 10.94 -0.08
CA THR A 57 -12.72 11.32 -0.99
C THR A 57 -11.35 11.07 -0.36
N VAL A 58 -11.16 11.45 0.91
CA VAL A 58 -9.92 11.21 1.64
C VAL A 58 -9.60 9.72 1.72
N PHE A 59 -10.56 8.87 2.05
CA PHE A 59 -10.35 7.42 2.12
C PHE A 59 -10.06 6.80 0.75
N ILE A 60 -10.69 7.28 -0.33
CA ILE A 60 -10.39 6.84 -1.69
C ILE A 60 -8.95 7.21 -2.07
N VAL A 61 -8.56 8.48 -1.86
CA VAL A 61 -7.22 8.96 -2.19
C VAL A 61 -6.16 8.23 -1.37
N PHE A 62 -6.38 8.09 -0.06
CA PHE A 62 -5.47 7.38 0.83
C PHE A 62 -5.35 5.89 0.45
N GLY A 63 -6.47 5.23 0.17
CA GLY A 63 -6.50 3.85 -0.30
C GLY A 63 -5.75 3.66 -1.63
N ALA A 64 -5.93 4.58 -2.58
CA ALA A 64 -5.21 4.57 -3.85
C ALA A 64 -3.69 4.72 -3.66
N ILE A 65 -3.26 5.65 -2.80
CA ILE A 65 -1.83 5.85 -2.48
C ILE A 65 -1.23 4.57 -1.88
N LEU A 66 -1.90 3.96 -0.90
CA LEU A 66 -1.44 2.71 -0.28
C LEU A 66 -1.35 1.55 -1.28
N LEU A 67 -2.30 1.48 -2.21
CA LEU A 67 -2.31 0.45 -3.24
C LEU A 67 -1.14 0.65 -4.21
N VAL A 68 -0.92 1.87 -4.70
CA VAL A 68 0.21 2.22 -5.57
C VAL A 68 1.54 1.95 -4.88
N LEU A 69 1.72 2.38 -3.63
CA LEU A 69 2.93 2.11 -2.86
C LEU A 69 3.18 0.62 -2.69
N GLY A 70 2.14 -0.15 -2.36
CA GLY A 70 2.24 -1.60 -2.22
C GLY A 70 2.69 -2.29 -3.52
N VAL A 71 2.12 -1.86 -4.66
CA VAL A 71 2.52 -2.35 -5.99
C VAL A 71 3.98 -1.98 -6.30
N LEU A 72 4.39 -0.74 -6.04
CA LEU A 72 5.78 -0.30 -6.29
C LEU A 72 6.79 -1.08 -5.44
N ILE A 73 6.49 -1.31 -4.16
CA ILE A 73 7.35 -2.12 -3.27
C ILE A 73 7.45 -3.55 -3.79
N TRP A 74 6.35 -4.12 -4.26
CA TRP A 74 6.33 -5.47 -4.82
C TRP A 74 7.19 -5.58 -6.08
N ILE A 75 7.03 -4.65 -7.02
CA ILE A 75 7.84 -4.60 -8.26
C ILE A 75 9.32 -4.39 -7.94
N ALA A 76 9.65 -3.46 -7.03
CA ALA A 76 11.02 -3.21 -6.62
C ALA A 76 11.66 -4.46 -5.99
N SER A 77 10.91 -5.19 -5.16
CA SER A 77 11.39 -6.45 -4.57
C SER A 77 11.64 -7.53 -5.62
N LEU A 78 10.78 -7.65 -6.64
CA LEU A 78 10.98 -8.56 -7.75
C LEU A 78 12.22 -8.19 -8.57
N ALA A 79 12.37 -6.91 -8.91
CA ALA A 79 13.54 -6.43 -9.64
C ALA A 79 14.85 -6.75 -8.90
N VAL A 80 14.94 -6.44 -7.60
CA VAL A 80 16.13 -6.76 -6.80
C VAL A 80 16.40 -8.26 -6.75
N SER A 81 15.35 -9.08 -6.67
CA SER A 81 15.49 -10.55 -6.69
C SER A 81 16.02 -11.07 -8.01
N LEU A 82 15.64 -10.47 -9.14
CA LEU A 82 16.11 -10.85 -10.48
C LEU A 82 17.55 -10.40 -10.71
N TYR A 83 17.85 -9.12 -10.44
CA TYR A 83 19.21 -8.57 -10.57
C TYR A 83 20.22 -9.25 -9.63
N GLY A 84 19.79 -9.64 -8.43
CA GLY A 84 20.65 -10.38 -7.50
C GLY A 84 21.01 -11.78 -8.01
N LYS A 85 20.11 -12.43 -8.77
CA LYS A 85 20.33 -13.76 -9.33
C LYS A 85 21.32 -13.73 -10.50
N GLU A 86 21.17 -12.77 -11.42
CA GLU A 86 22.06 -12.63 -12.59
C GLU A 86 23.53 -12.42 -12.21
N ARG A 87 23.80 -11.70 -11.09
CA ARG A 87 25.17 -11.53 -10.60
C ARG A 87 25.81 -12.81 -10.07
N LEU A 88 25.04 -13.65 -9.39
CA LEU A 88 25.55 -14.91 -8.83
C LEU A 88 25.88 -15.91 -9.94
N GLU A 89 25.04 -15.96 -11.00
CA GLU A 89 25.29 -16.79 -12.18
C GLU A 89 26.54 -16.34 -12.97
N GLN A 90 26.86 -15.04 -12.97
CA GLN A 90 28.10 -14.52 -13.56
C GLN A 90 29.36 -14.85 -12.74
N GLU A 91 29.27 -14.86 -11.41
CA GLU A 91 30.38 -15.22 -10.53
C GLU A 91 30.73 -16.71 -10.66
N GLU A 92 29.72 -17.61 -10.68
CA GLU A 92 29.95 -19.06 -10.89
C GLU A 92 30.57 -19.36 -12.27
N SER A 93 30.08 -18.73 -13.34
CA SER A 93 30.63 -18.92 -14.69
C SER A 93 32.09 -18.47 -14.83
N SER A 94 32.52 -17.49 -14.01
CA SER A 94 33.87 -16.95 -14.06
C SER A 94 34.86 -17.79 -13.24
N GLU A 95 34.39 -18.49 -12.21
CA GLU A 95 35.20 -19.44 -11.43
C GLU A 95 35.37 -20.79 -12.14
N GLU A 96 34.39 -21.24 -12.93
CA GLU A 96 34.46 -22.52 -13.66
C GLU A 96 35.36 -22.45 -14.91
N THR A 97 35.75 -21.24 -15.34
CA THR A 97 36.61 -20.99 -16.51
C THR A 97 38.06 -20.61 -16.17
N ALA A 98 38.43 -20.58 -14.89
CA ALA A 98 39.78 -20.26 -14.39
C ALA A 98 40.52 -21.51 -13.89
#